data_AF-A0A7S2GNQ1-F1
#
_entry.id   AF-A0A7S2GNQ1-F1
#
_cell.length_a   1.000
_cell.length_b   1.000
_cell.length_c   1.000
_cell.angle_alpha   90.00
_cell.angle_beta   90.00
_cell.angle_gamma   90.00
#
_symmetry.space_group_name_H-M   'P 1'
#
loop_
_entity.id
_entity.type
_entity.pdbx_description
1 polymer ?
#
loop_
_entity_poly.entity_id
_entity_poly.type
_entity_poly.pdbx_seq_one_letter_code
_entity_poly.pdbx_strand_id
1 'polypeptide(L)'
;VALELTRLLSGDDALFVSNSMPVRDLESFAFPVTATDRGFTATANRGASGIDGIISTALGFSLAQAQYQNRRSTLLVGDMSTLHDLSTLHVLESDRTFSAMAKIHHRPVTIVIINNGGGTIFDMLPIARYGTSVDFE
;
A
#
# COMPACT_ATOMS: atom_id res chain seq x y z
N VAL A 1 2.59 10.20 -7.94
CA VAL A 1 1.84 8.91 -8.01
C VAL A 1 0.51 8.99 -7.28
N ALA A 2 0.46 9.44 -6.02
CA ALA A 2 -0.78 9.49 -5.23
C ALA A 2 -1.97 10.19 -5.92
N LEU A 3 -1.74 11.39 -6.49
CA LEU A 3 -2.77 12.13 -7.24
C LEU A 3 -3.38 11.30 -8.38
N GLU A 4 -2.55 10.82 -9.30
CA GLU A 4 -3.03 10.06 -10.45
C GLU A 4 -3.64 8.71 -10.04
N LEU A 5 -3.07 8.02 -9.04
CA LEU A 5 -3.64 6.78 -8.53
C LEU A 5 -5.06 7.03 -8.02
N THR A 6 -5.26 7.99 -7.12
CA THR A 6 -6.56 8.28 -6.52
C THR A 6 -7.58 8.81 -7.52
N ARG A 7 -7.14 9.50 -8.59
CA ARG A 7 -7.99 9.91 -9.71
C ARG A 7 -8.56 8.73 -10.51
N LEU A 8 -7.86 7.60 -10.55
CA LEU A 8 -8.28 6.40 -11.28
C LEU A 8 -9.22 5.49 -10.47
N LEU A 9 -9.29 5.67 -9.15
CA LEU A 9 -10.11 4.82 -8.27
C LEU A 9 -11.60 5.20 -8.32
N SER A 10 -12.44 4.21 -8.04
CA SER A 10 -13.89 4.30 -8.00
C SER A 10 -14.48 3.60 -6.77
N GLY A 11 -15.81 3.62 -6.61
CA GLY A 11 -16.48 2.97 -5.47
C GLY A 11 -16.31 1.45 -5.40
N ASP A 12 -15.91 0.84 -6.51
CA ASP A 12 -15.60 -0.59 -6.63
C ASP A 12 -14.14 -0.90 -6.24
N ASP A 13 -13.37 0.11 -5.87
CA ASP A 13 -11.95 -0.04 -5.57
C ASP A 13 -11.66 0.15 -4.08
N ALA A 14 -10.64 -0.56 -3.63
CA ALA A 14 -10.09 -0.51 -2.29
C ALA A 14 -8.60 -0.21 -2.39
N LEU A 15 -8.10 0.64 -1.50
CA LEU A 15 -6.72 1.06 -1.44
C LEU A 15 -6.14 0.70 -0.08
N PHE A 16 -5.06 -0.07 -0.08
CA PHE A 16 -4.20 -0.23 1.08
C PHE A 16 -2.98 0.66 0.90
N VAL A 17 -2.64 1.47 1.90
CA VAL A 17 -1.53 2.43 1.81
C VAL A 17 -0.49 2.07 2.86
N SER A 18 0.77 1.97 2.44
CA SER A 18 1.87 1.74 3.38
C SER A 18 2.18 2.98 4.22
N ASN A 19 2.97 2.77 5.27
CA ASN A 19 3.51 3.84 6.08
C ASN A 19 4.61 4.62 5.34
N SER A 20 5.24 5.59 6.03
CA SER A 20 6.26 6.50 5.47
C SER A 20 5.69 7.51 4.44
N MET A 21 6.34 7.67 3.29
CA MET A 21 5.95 8.62 2.24
C MET A 21 4.60 8.33 1.57
N PRO A 22 4.25 7.08 1.19
CA PRO A 22 2.98 6.78 0.53
C PRO A 22 1.72 7.35 1.20
N VAL A 23 1.56 7.20 2.52
CA VAL A 23 0.41 7.77 3.24
C VAL A 23 0.44 9.29 3.31
N ARG A 24 1.63 9.90 3.41
CA ARG A 24 1.81 11.37 3.45
C ARG A 24 1.56 12.00 2.09
N ASP A 25 2.03 11.36 1.03
CA ASP A 25 1.76 11.77 -0.34
C ASP A 25 0.28 11.67 -0.66
N LEU A 26 -0.39 10.63 -0.14
CA LEU A 26 -1.83 10.50 -0.28
C LEU A 26 -2.57 11.60 0.48
N GLU A 27 -2.20 11.88 1.73
CA GLU A 27 -2.76 12.99 2.51
C GLU A 27 -2.57 14.34 1.82
N SER A 28 -1.40 14.58 1.21
CA SER A 28 -1.05 15.87 0.62
C SER A 28 -1.60 16.06 -0.80
N PHE A 29 -1.73 14.98 -1.57
CA PHE A 29 -1.95 15.04 -3.02
C PHE A 29 -3.11 14.20 -3.53
N ALA A 30 -3.88 13.52 -2.67
CA ALA A 30 -5.05 12.76 -3.14
C ALA A 30 -6.01 13.65 -3.95
N PHE A 31 -6.56 13.08 -5.02
CA PHE A 31 -7.59 13.74 -5.80
C PHE A 31 -8.83 13.99 -4.91
N PRO A 32 -9.37 15.23 -4.87
CA PRO A 32 -10.52 15.54 -4.04
C PRO A 32 -11.74 14.71 -4.45
N VAL A 33 -12.18 13.81 -3.56
CA VAL A 33 -13.41 13.04 -3.75
C VAL A 33 -14.58 13.92 -3.30
N THR A 34 -15.33 14.50 -4.24
CA THR A 34 -16.56 15.23 -3.91
C THR A 34 -17.66 14.25 -3.50
N ALA A 35 -18.48 14.62 -2.53
CA ALA A 35 -19.48 13.77 -1.87
C ALA A 35 -20.49 13.04 -2.79
N THR A 36 -20.56 13.39 -4.08
CA THR A 36 -21.51 12.83 -5.05
C THR A 36 -20.90 11.86 -6.06
N ASP A 37 -19.59 11.61 -6.05
CA ASP A 37 -18.98 10.67 -7.01
C ASP A 37 -17.78 9.91 -6.42
N ARG A 38 -17.87 8.57 -6.47
CA ARG A 38 -16.72 7.63 -6.48
C ARG A 38 -15.87 7.50 -5.21
N GLY A 39 -16.47 7.41 -4.03
CA GLY A 39 -15.72 7.08 -2.81
C GLY A 39 -15.14 5.66 -2.83
N PHE A 40 -13.82 5.52 -3.01
CA PHE A 40 -13.10 4.26 -2.77
C PHE A 40 -12.88 4.07 -1.26
N THR A 41 -12.60 2.83 -0.83
CA THR A 41 -12.24 2.57 0.57
C THR A 41 -10.73 2.53 0.74
N ALA A 42 -10.20 3.31 1.67
CA ALA A 42 -8.77 3.33 1.99
C ALA A 42 -8.51 2.80 3.41
N THR A 43 -7.41 2.06 3.60
CA THR A 43 -6.93 1.66 4.92
C THR A 43 -5.39 1.62 4.97
N ALA A 44 -4.84 1.60 6.19
CA ALA A 44 -3.41 1.54 6.45
C ALA A 44 -3.12 1.06 7.88
N ASN A 45 -1.94 0.46 8.09
CA ASN A 45 -1.46 0.06 9.42
C ASN A 45 -0.95 1.26 10.22
N ARG A 46 -1.85 2.08 10.79
CA ARG A 46 -1.51 3.36 11.45
C ARG A 46 -1.36 3.31 12.97
N GLY A 47 -1.53 2.15 13.61
CA GLY A 47 -1.36 1.98 15.06
C GLY A 47 0.08 2.28 15.51
N ALA A 48 0.99 1.32 15.30
CA ALA A 48 2.42 1.55 15.52
C ALA A 48 3.15 2.15 14.30
N SER A 49 2.51 2.14 13.12
CA SER A 49 3.07 2.68 11.87
C SER A 49 4.36 1.99 11.36
N GLY A 50 4.61 0.73 11.75
CA GLY A 50 5.75 -0.07 11.28
C GLY A 50 5.67 -0.43 9.80
N ILE A 51 6.81 -0.81 9.21
CA ILE A 51 6.90 -1.24 7.81
C ILE A 51 6.84 -2.77 7.64
N ASP A 52 6.84 -3.49 8.75
CA ASP A 52 6.72 -4.94 8.79
C ASP A 52 5.31 -5.38 8.42
N GLY A 53 5.21 -6.45 7.63
CA GLY A 53 3.92 -7.09 7.31
C GLY A 53 2.97 -6.24 6.47
N ILE A 54 3.46 -5.23 5.73
CA ILE A 54 2.60 -4.37 4.89
C ILE A 54 1.95 -5.15 3.75
N ILE A 55 2.72 -5.96 3.02
CA ILE A 55 2.24 -6.76 1.89
C ILE A 55 1.30 -7.84 2.41
N SER A 56 1.70 -8.59 3.43
CA SER A 56 0.87 -9.66 4.03
C SER A 56 -0.47 -9.14 4.55
N THR A 57 -0.47 -8.00 5.27
CA THR A 57 -1.72 -7.38 5.75
C THR A 57 -2.59 -6.90 4.57
N ALA A 58 -1.99 -6.26 3.57
CA ALA A 58 -2.70 -5.76 2.40
C ALA A 58 -3.37 -6.87 1.59
N LEU A 59 -2.74 -8.05 1.52
CA LEU A 59 -3.30 -9.22 0.84
C LEU A 59 -4.50 -9.80 1.60
N GLY A 60 -4.40 -9.90 2.93
CA GLY A 60 -5.53 -10.31 3.78
C GLY A 60 -6.72 -9.35 3.63
N PHE A 61 -6.46 -8.04 3.65
CA PHE A 61 -7.45 -7.02 3.34
C PHE A 61 -8.05 -7.22 1.94
N SER A 62 -7.21 -7.45 0.93
CA SER A 62 -7.66 -7.62 -0.46
C SER A 62 -8.58 -8.82 -0.63
N LEU A 63 -8.29 -9.94 0.04
CA LEU A 63 -9.16 -11.12 0.06
C LEU A 63 -10.53 -10.79 0.66
N ALA A 64 -10.57 -10.10 1.80
CA ALA A 64 -11.82 -9.70 2.43
C ALA A 64 -12.63 -8.75 1.54
N GLN A 65 -11.97 -7.79 0.91
CA GLN A 65 -12.62 -6.85 -0.02
C GLN A 65 -13.19 -7.56 -1.26
N ALA A 66 -12.47 -8.54 -1.81
CA ALA A 66 -12.95 -9.35 -2.92
C ALA A 66 -14.14 -10.24 -2.50
N GLN A 67 -14.05 -10.91 -1.35
CA GLN A 67 -15.04 -11.88 -0.88
C GLN A 67 -16.36 -11.23 -0.44
N TYR A 68 -16.29 -10.15 0.35
CA TYR A 68 -17.48 -9.58 0.99
C TYR A 68 -18.04 -8.36 0.27
N GLN A 69 -17.23 -7.67 -0.52
CA GLN A 69 -17.61 -6.41 -1.15
C GLN A 69 -17.42 -6.40 -2.67
N ASN A 70 -16.89 -7.48 -3.26
CA ASN A 70 -16.59 -7.59 -4.69
C ASN A 70 -15.73 -6.43 -5.22
N ARG A 71 -14.77 -5.95 -4.41
CA ARG A 71 -13.91 -4.80 -4.75
C ARG A 71 -12.56 -5.23 -5.33
N ARG A 72 -11.98 -4.40 -6.19
CA ARG A 72 -10.58 -4.53 -6.64
C ARG A 72 -9.67 -3.84 -5.64
N SER A 73 -8.54 -4.45 -5.31
CA SER A 73 -7.62 -3.88 -4.32
C SER A 73 -6.32 -3.44 -4.96
N THR A 74 -5.88 -2.24 -4.58
CA THR A 74 -4.55 -1.72 -4.90
C THR A 74 -3.77 -1.50 -3.61
N LEU A 75 -2.52 -1.93 -3.57
CA LEU A 75 -1.55 -1.60 -2.53
C LEU A 75 -0.62 -0.50 -3.07
N LEU A 76 -0.54 0.64 -2.39
CA LEU A 76 0.49 1.65 -2.63
C LEU A 76 1.56 1.51 -1.52
N VAL A 77 2.78 1.12 -1.90
CA VAL A 77 3.83 0.75 -0.95
C VAL A 77 5.19 1.34 -1.34
N GLY A 78 6.05 1.65 -0.37
CA GLY A 78 7.44 2.05 -0.62
C GLY A 78 8.36 0.85 -0.92
N ASP A 79 9.49 1.09 -1.57
CA ASP A 79 10.55 0.11 -1.80
C ASP A 79 11.06 -0.56 -0.52
N MET A 80 11.41 0.20 0.51
CA MET A 80 11.91 -0.36 1.77
C MET A 80 10.87 -1.26 2.43
N SER A 81 9.62 -0.80 2.57
CA SER A 81 8.53 -1.63 3.10
C SER A 81 8.30 -2.90 2.26
N THR A 82 8.53 -2.83 0.95
CA THR A 82 8.44 -3.99 0.07
C THR A 82 9.57 -4.97 0.33
N LEU A 83 10.81 -4.50 0.48
CA LEU A 83 11.95 -5.35 0.81
C LEU A 83 11.79 -6.03 2.17
N HIS A 84 11.27 -5.31 3.18
CA HIS A 84 11.01 -5.86 4.51
C HIS A 84 9.96 -6.99 4.51
N ASP A 85 9.02 -7.00 3.57
CA ASP A 85 7.94 -7.99 3.49
C ASP A 85 7.95 -8.80 2.18
N LEU A 86 9.10 -8.88 1.50
CA LEU A 86 9.22 -9.49 0.18
C LEU A 86 8.97 -11.01 0.21
N SER A 87 9.34 -11.66 1.31
CA SER A 87 9.14 -13.10 1.53
C SER A 87 7.67 -13.50 1.42
N THR A 88 6.74 -12.59 1.73
CA THR A 88 5.31 -12.81 1.55
C THR A 88 4.95 -13.13 0.10
N LEU A 89 5.57 -12.48 -0.89
CA LEU A 89 5.32 -12.76 -2.31
C LEU A 89 5.74 -14.18 -2.70
N HIS A 90 6.84 -14.68 -2.12
CA HIS A 90 7.28 -16.06 -2.35
C HIS A 90 6.31 -17.06 -1.72
N VAL A 91 5.82 -16.80 -0.50
CA VAL A 91 4.81 -17.64 0.14
C VAL A 91 3.53 -17.70 -0.70
N LEU A 92 3.07 -16.56 -1.23
CA LEU A 92 1.89 -16.48 -2.09
C LEU A 92 1.97 -17.34 -3.36
N GLU A 93 3.14 -17.41 -3.99
CA GLU A 93 3.34 -18.24 -5.18
C GLU A 93 2.99 -19.71 -4.90
N SER A 94 3.38 -20.18 -3.71
CA SER A 94 3.14 -21.55 -3.25
C SER A 94 1.76 -21.76 -2.62
N ASP A 95 1.04 -20.68 -2.28
CA ASP A 95 -0.24 -20.73 -1.59
C ASP A 95 -1.40 -21.02 -2.57
N ARG A 96 -1.88 -22.26 -2.51
CA ARG A 96 -3.01 -22.73 -3.31
C ARG A 96 -4.35 -22.12 -2.89
N THR A 97 -4.50 -21.74 -1.62
CA THR A 97 -5.72 -21.13 -1.08
C THR A 97 -5.87 -19.71 -1.59
N PHE A 98 -4.82 -18.90 -1.51
CA PHE A 98 -4.83 -17.55 -2.06
C PHE A 98 -5.08 -17.58 -3.56
N SER A 99 -4.35 -18.44 -4.29
CA SER A 99 -4.53 -18.62 -5.73
C SER A 99 -5.94 -19.06 -6.12
N ALA A 100 -6.57 -19.93 -5.34
CA ALA A 100 -7.95 -20.35 -5.56
C ALA A 100 -8.96 -19.22 -5.30
N MET A 101 -8.80 -18.47 -4.20
CA MET A 101 -9.66 -17.35 -3.86
C MET A 101 -9.57 -16.23 -4.89
N ALA A 102 -8.36 -15.85 -5.32
CA ALA A 102 -8.16 -14.85 -6.36
C ALA A 102 -8.83 -15.26 -7.69
N LYS A 103 -8.79 -16.56 -8.05
CA LYS A 103 -9.48 -17.10 -9.23
C LYS A 103 -10.99 -17.10 -9.09
N ILE A 104 -11.53 -17.50 -7.94
CA ILE A 104 -12.98 -17.55 -7.69
C ILE A 104 -13.60 -16.16 -7.77
N HIS A 105 -12.94 -15.16 -7.19
CA HIS A 105 -13.47 -13.80 -7.16
C HIS A 105 -13.15 -12.99 -8.43
N HIS A 106 -12.24 -13.46 -9.30
CA HIS A 106 -11.79 -12.73 -10.49
C HIS A 106 -11.33 -11.28 -10.20
N ARG A 107 -10.76 -11.03 -9.01
CA ARG A 107 -10.28 -9.71 -8.57
C ARG A 107 -8.77 -9.78 -8.31
N PRO A 108 -7.91 -9.40 -9.28
CA PRO A 108 -6.48 -9.33 -9.05
C PRO A 108 -6.14 -8.19 -8.07
N VAL A 109 -5.07 -8.38 -7.29
CA VAL A 109 -4.49 -7.33 -6.44
C VAL A 109 -3.39 -6.61 -7.22
N THR A 110 -3.47 -5.29 -7.29
CA THR A 110 -2.41 -4.47 -7.92
C THR A 110 -1.47 -3.95 -6.85
N ILE A 111 -0.16 -4.13 -7.02
CA ILE A 111 0.84 -3.58 -6.10
C ILE A 111 1.65 -2.51 -6.84
N VAL A 112 1.57 -1.28 -6.34
CA VAL A 112 2.31 -0.11 -6.84
C VAL A 112 3.44 0.18 -5.88
N ILE A 113 4.67 -0.11 -6.30
CA ILE A 113 5.88 0.11 -5.51
C ILE A 113 6.47 1.48 -5.89
N ILE A 114 6.53 2.39 -4.92
CA ILE A 114 7.28 3.63 -5.03
C ILE A 114 8.75 3.32 -4.71
N ASN A 115 9.53 3.11 -5.75
CA ASN A 115 10.98 2.97 -5.65
C ASN A 115 11.64 4.33 -5.79
N ASN A 116 12.07 4.88 -4.67
CA ASN A 116 12.74 6.19 -4.58
C ASN A 116 14.14 6.08 -3.96
N GLY A 117 14.66 4.86 -3.82
CA GLY A 117 16.04 4.60 -3.42
C GLY A 117 16.26 4.59 -1.90
N GLY A 118 15.21 4.34 -1.11
CA GLY A 118 15.33 4.19 0.35
C GLY A 118 14.31 4.98 1.17
N GLY A 119 14.63 5.18 2.45
CA GLY A 119 13.75 5.84 3.43
C GLY A 119 13.62 7.36 3.27
N THR A 120 13.13 7.85 2.13
CA THR A 120 13.03 9.29 1.80
C THR A 120 12.20 10.15 2.76
N ILE A 121 11.45 9.55 3.69
CA ILE A 121 10.86 10.29 4.81
C ILE A 121 11.91 11.03 5.65
N PHE A 122 13.11 10.46 5.78
CA PHE A 122 14.18 11.08 6.56
C PHE A 122 14.71 12.36 5.90
N ASP A 123 14.56 12.50 4.59
CA ASP A 123 14.90 13.73 3.85
C ASP A 123 14.03 14.92 4.27
N MET A 124 12.81 14.64 4.76
CA MET A 124 11.88 15.65 5.28
C MET A 124 12.09 15.96 6.77
N LEU A 125 12.89 15.16 7.48
CA LEU A 125 13.13 15.34 8.90
C LEU A 125 14.42 16.15 9.13
N PRO A 126 14.57 16.85 10.27
CA PRO A 126 15.79 17.60 10.59
C PRO A 126 17.07 16.77 10.53
N ILE A 127 16.96 15.44 10.66
CA ILE A 127 18.08 14.50 10.59
C ILE A 127 18.81 14.55 9.23
N ALA A 128 18.12 14.95 8.15
CA ALA A 128 18.71 15.12 6.82
C ALA A 128 19.92 16.08 6.82
N ARG A 129 20.00 17.00 7.79
CA ARG A 129 21.10 17.95 7.92
C ARG A 129 22.42 17.31 8.37
N TYR A 130 22.38 16.10 8.92
CA TYR A 130 23.54 15.43 9.51
C TYR A 130 24.20 14.42 8.57
N GLY A 131 23.71 14.22 7.34
CA GLY A 131 24.32 13.33 6.35
C GLY A 131 24.40 11.86 6.79
N THR A 132 25.28 11.08 6.16
CA THR A 132 25.46 9.64 6.44
C THR A 132 26.26 9.33 7.73
N SER A 133 26.61 10.34 8.54
CA SER A 133 27.37 10.11 9.78
C SER A 133 26.50 9.65 10.94
N VAL A 134 25.25 9.29 10.68
CA VAL A 134 24.29 8.76 11.66
C VAL A 134 23.94 7.35 11.22
N ASP A 135 24.66 6.37 11.77
CA ASP A 135 24.33 4.96 11.57
C ASP A 135 23.03 4.64 12.32
N PHE A 136 22.08 4.08 11.60
CA PHE A 136 20.87 3.49 12.16
C PHE A 136 21.10 1.98 12.26
N GLU A 137 21.62 1.53 13.40
CA GLU A 137 21.43 0.14 13.84
C GLU A 137 19.98 -0.10 14.30
#